data_AF-A0AA91Q203-F1
#
_entry.id   AF-A0AA91Q203-F1
#
_cell.length_a   1.000
_cell.length_b   1.000
_cell.length_c   1.000
_cell.angle_alpha   90.00
_cell.angle_beta   90.00
_cell.angle_gamma   90.00
#
_symmetry.space_group_name_H-M   'P 1'
#
loop_
_entity.id
_entity.type
_entity.pdbx_description
1 polymer ?
#
loop_
_entity_poly.entity_id
_entity_poly.type
_entity_poly.pdbx_seq_one_letter_code
_entity_poly.pdbx_strand_id
1 'polypeptide(L)'
;MDYSSEKPESFPFPLSITRDDFSASSDFDPDTFLYTKHRYTPLDSLLQDLTDLSKSLNQDLLDLVNNEHTNFIRLGQSIEGCMELMNNISLDVSKFDTTLTHTLESFLSSSTAAQKVLSHKKRLNLLKNKMKLILLLHDQCTSFDTLLGLDVGDVKADRLVTKLSTLATLFLSVSKIFAILMESVGETEEICVFFDKMVKPKVMTLKLEFKSYLDELLAVCTADTVTYGHLLLQLLHVLRVTGQTSAVLSNIKKRD
;
A
#
# COMPACT_ATOMS: atom_id res chain seq x y z
N MET A 1 -36.21 41.89 103.52
CA MET A 1 -36.29 42.11 102.07
C MET A 1 -34.95 41.68 101.50
N ASP A 2 -35.04 40.68 100.65
CA ASP A 2 -34.04 40.06 99.77
C ASP A 2 -32.77 39.40 100.33
N TYR A 3 -32.64 38.13 99.93
CA TYR A 3 -31.54 37.21 100.17
C TYR A 3 -30.42 37.48 99.17
N SER A 4 -29.16 37.36 99.59
CA SER A 4 -28.10 36.87 98.72
C SER A 4 -27.15 36.00 99.52
N SER A 5 -27.29 34.70 99.29
CA SER A 5 -26.43 33.63 99.79
C SER A 5 -25.08 33.72 99.06
N GLU A 6 -24.05 34.22 99.72
CA GLU A 6 -22.67 34.05 99.23
C GLU A 6 -22.28 32.58 99.43
N LYS A 7 -22.19 31.84 98.32
CA LYS A 7 -21.70 30.46 98.30
C LYS A 7 -20.22 30.44 98.72
N PRO A 8 -19.76 29.45 99.50
CA PRO A 8 -18.32 29.27 99.74
C PRO A 8 -17.61 29.02 98.41
N GLU A 9 -16.59 29.80 98.09
CA GLU A 9 -15.69 29.54 96.96
C GLU A 9 -15.06 28.15 97.14
N SER A 10 -15.43 27.21 96.26
CA SER A 10 -14.80 25.90 96.20
C SER A 10 -13.38 26.08 95.66
N PHE A 11 -12.36 25.74 96.44
CA PHE A 11 -10.98 25.75 95.98
C PHE A 11 -10.85 24.82 94.76
N PRO A 12 -10.43 25.35 93.59
CA PRO A 12 -10.24 24.53 92.41
C PRO A 12 -8.97 23.67 92.58
N PHE A 13 -9.03 22.42 92.13
CA PHE A 13 -7.85 21.57 92.06
C PHE A 13 -6.84 22.18 91.07
N PRO A 14 -5.52 22.02 91.34
CA PRO A 14 -4.51 22.53 90.42
C PRO A 14 -4.68 21.87 89.05
N LEU A 15 -4.85 22.69 88.03
CA LEU A 15 -4.89 22.28 86.63
C LEU A 15 -3.46 22.11 86.14
N SER A 16 -3.16 21.00 85.47
CA SER A 16 -1.88 20.78 84.78
C SER A 16 -1.79 21.68 83.56
N ILE A 17 -0.64 22.31 83.33
CA ILE A 17 -0.42 23.12 82.13
C ILE A 17 -0.35 22.21 80.91
N THR A 18 -1.12 22.51 79.86
CA THR A 18 -1.09 21.75 78.60
C THR A 18 -0.67 22.63 77.42
N ARG A 19 -0.21 22.02 76.33
CA ARG A 19 0.21 22.75 75.12
C ARG A 19 -0.92 23.61 74.52
N ASP A 20 -2.16 23.15 74.65
CA ASP A 20 -3.34 23.83 74.12
C ASP A 20 -3.64 25.15 74.85
N ASP A 21 -3.15 25.31 76.08
CA ASP A 21 -3.30 26.56 76.83
C ASP A 21 -2.51 27.72 76.22
N PHE A 22 -1.50 27.43 75.39
CA PHE A 22 -0.67 28.43 74.70
C PHE A 22 -1.02 28.59 73.21
N SER A 23 -1.86 27.72 72.63
CA SER A 23 -2.19 27.75 71.20
C SER A 23 -3.40 28.62 70.86
N ALA A 24 -4.18 29.05 71.86
CA ALA A 24 -5.49 29.67 71.67
C ALA A 24 -5.48 31.20 71.40
N SER A 25 -4.39 31.92 71.69
CA SER A 25 -4.35 33.39 71.57
C SER A 25 -3.01 33.89 71.01
N SER A 26 -3.06 34.78 70.02
CA SER A 26 -1.86 35.42 69.42
C SER A 26 -1.15 36.39 70.37
N ASP A 27 -1.89 36.96 71.32
CA ASP A 27 -1.40 37.90 72.34
C ASP A 27 -1.42 37.23 73.71
N PHE A 28 -0.53 36.26 73.91
CA PHE A 28 -0.41 35.56 75.18
C PHE A 28 0.16 36.51 76.26
N ASP A 29 -0.63 36.77 77.31
CA ASP A 29 -0.18 37.49 78.50
C ASP A 29 0.04 36.51 79.68
N PRO A 30 1.29 36.32 80.13
CA PRO A 30 1.61 35.42 81.24
C PRO A 30 0.87 35.79 82.53
N ASP A 31 0.72 37.09 82.81
CA ASP A 31 0.17 37.56 84.09
C ASP A 31 -1.33 37.26 84.16
N THR A 32 -2.07 37.55 83.09
CA THR A 32 -3.48 37.18 82.97
C THR A 32 -3.67 35.66 82.95
N PHE A 33 -2.80 34.90 82.28
CA PHE A 33 -2.89 33.44 82.23
C PHE A 33 -2.72 32.80 83.63
N LEU A 34 -1.69 33.19 84.36
CA LEU A 34 -1.41 32.69 85.71
C LEU A 34 -2.51 33.11 86.69
N TYR A 35 -2.98 34.36 86.61
CA TYR A 35 -4.04 34.87 87.48
C TYR A 35 -5.38 34.15 87.28
N THR A 36 -5.73 33.83 86.03
CA THR A 36 -7.06 33.29 85.71
C THR A 36 -7.15 31.77 85.90
N LYS A 37 -6.07 31.02 85.59
CA LYS A 37 -6.10 29.56 85.60
C LYS A 37 -5.23 28.88 86.67
N HIS A 38 -4.19 29.54 87.19
CA HIS A 38 -3.19 28.90 88.06
C HIS A 38 -2.89 29.67 89.37
N ARG A 39 -3.77 30.59 89.78
CA ARG A 39 -3.60 31.44 90.98
C ARG A 39 -3.34 30.67 92.29
N TYR A 40 -3.84 29.44 92.39
CA TYR A 40 -3.75 28.60 93.59
C TYR A 40 -2.81 27.40 93.42
N THR A 41 -2.06 27.33 92.30
CA THR A 41 -1.11 26.23 92.03
C THR A 41 0.23 26.50 92.72
N PRO A 42 0.86 25.50 93.37
CA PRO A 42 2.19 25.66 93.95
C PRO A 42 3.23 25.93 92.85
N LEU A 43 4.14 26.87 93.14
CA LEU A 43 5.14 27.35 92.19
C LEU A 43 6.07 26.25 91.69
N ASP A 44 6.43 25.29 92.55
CA ASP A 44 7.31 24.17 92.18
C ASP A 44 6.66 23.25 91.15
N SER A 45 5.36 22.97 91.26
CA SER A 45 4.62 22.19 90.27
C SER A 45 4.46 22.95 88.95
N LEU A 46 4.23 24.26 89.01
CA LEU A 46 4.15 25.10 87.81
C LEU A 46 5.50 25.13 87.06
N LEU A 47 6.60 25.25 87.81
CA LEU A 47 7.95 25.27 87.25
C LEU A 47 8.29 23.93 86.61
N GLN A 48 7.94 22.82 87.27
CA GLN A 48 8.14 21.48 86.73
C GLN A 48 7.34 21.26 85.45
N ASP A 49 6.04 21.54 85.46
CA ASP A 49 5.15 21.38 84.30
C ASP A 49 5.62 22.23 83.11
N LEU A 50 6.02 23.48 83.34
CA LEU A 50 6.52 24.37 82.28
C LEU A 50 7.87 23.90 81.72
N THR A 51 8.76 23.39 82.59
CA THR A 51 10.07 22.86 82.18
C THR A 51 9.92 21.59 81.36
N ASP A 52 9.05 20.68 81.78
CA ASP A 52 8.75 19.44 81.06
C ASP A 52 8.06 19.73 79.72
N LEU A 53 7.12 20.69 79.69
CA LEU A 53 6.47 21.15 78.46
C LEU A 53 7.48 21.78 77.50
N SER A 54 8.39 22.63 77.98
CA SER A 54 9.44 23.25 77.16
C SER A 54 10.38 22.20 76.56
N LYS A 55 10.77 21.19 77.35
CA LYS A 55 11.61 20.09 76.88
C LYS A 55 10.90 19.24 75.83
N SER A 56 9.62 18.92 76.06
CA SER A 56 8.78 18.20 75.10
C SER A 56 8.64 18.98 73.79
N LEU A 57 8.37 20.29 73.86
CA LEU A 57 8.22 21.14 72.69
C LEU A 57 9.52 21.25 71.89
N ASN A 58 10.67 21.38 72.56
CA ASN A 58 11.97 21.40 71.90
C ASN A 58 12.25 20.08 71.17
N GLN A 59 11.90 18.94 71.78
CA GLN A 59 12.04 17.63 71.15
C GLN A 59 11.10 17.50 69.94
N ASP A 60 9.84 17.87 70.08
CA ASP A 60 8.86 17.87 68.99
C ASP A 60 9.30 18.76 67.81
N LEU A 61 9.89 19.92 68.10
CA LEU A 61 10.39 20.83 67.07
C LEU A 61 11.60 20.23 66.35
N LEU A 62 12.50 19.58 67.09
CA LEU A 62 13.66 18.90 66.53
C LEU A 62 13.23 17.72 65.65
N ASP A 63 12.27 16.94 66.11
CA ASP A 63 11.70 15.81 65.37
C ASP A 63 10.93 16.27 64.14
N LEU A 64 10.17 17.36 64.23
CA LEU A 64 9.48 17.98 63.09
C LEU A 64 10.48 18.47 62.04
N VAL A 65 11.50 19.23 62.45
CA VAL A 65 12.53 19.76 61.56
C VAL A 65 13.31 18.62 60.89
N ASN A 66 13.69 17.61 61.65
CA ASN A 66 14.42 16.47 61.12
C ASN A 66 13.56 15.62 60.15
N ASN A 67 12.28 15.44 60.45
CA ASN A 67 11.33 14.76 59.57
C ASN A 67 11.11 15.54 58.27
N GLU A 68 10.89 16.86 58.36
CA GLU A 68 10.72 17.72 57.19
C GLU A 68 11.98 17.78 56.33
N HIS A 69 13.18 17.84 56.93
CA HIS A 69 14.43 17.73 56.19
C HIS A 69 14.56 16.38 55.48
N THR A 70 14.25 15.28 56.16
CA THR A 70 14.29 13.94 55.56
C THR A 70 13.30 13.81 54.40
N ASN A 71 12.09 14.35 54.56
CA ASN A 71 11.06 14.38 53.52
C ASN A 71 11.51 15.22 52.32
N PHE A 72 12.14 16.37 52.55
CA PHE A 72 12.69 17.21 51.50
C PHE A 72 13.80 16.51 50.71
N ILE A 73 14.73 15.84 51.39
CA ILE A 73 15.80 15.06 50.73
C ILE A 73 15.20 13.91 49.90
N ARG A 74 14.24 13.16 50.46
CA ARG A 74 13.53 12.09 49.73
C ARG A 74 12.82 12.62 48.49
N LEU A 75 12.19 13.79 48.58
CA LEU A 75 11.54 14.43 47.44
C LEU A 75 12.55 14.82 46.37
N GLY A 76 13.69 15.42 46.75
CA GLY A 76 14.78 15.75 45.83
C GLY A 76 15.30 14.51 45.07
N GLN A 77 15.55 13.42 45.80
CA GLN A 77 15.98 12.14 45.19
C GLN A 77 14.93 11.56 44.24
N SER A 78 13.65 11.65 44.59
CA SER A 78 12.54 11.20 43.74
C SER A 78 12.41 12.02 42.45
N ILE A 79 12.55 13.35 42.56
CA ILE A 79 12.52 14.27 41.41
C ILE A 79 13.68 13.98 40.46
N GLU A 80 14.88 13.77 40.99
CA GLU A 80 16.05 13.46 40.17
C GLU A 80 15.90 12.13 39.42
N GLY A 81 15.41 11.07 40.09
CA GLY A 81 15.07 9.81 39.42
C GLY A 81 13.97 9.95 38.36
N CYS A 82 13.00 10.85 38.59
CA CYS A 82 11.95 11.15 37.62
C CYS A 82 12.49 11.87 36.38
N MET A 83 13.46 12.79 36.54
CA MET A 83 14.12 13.46 35.41
C MET A 83 14.89 12.47 34.53
N GLU A 84 15.61 11.52 35.13
CA GLU A 84 16.32 10.48 34.38
C GLU A 84 15.34 9.60 33.59
N LEU A 85 14.24 9.18 34.23
CA LEU A 85 13.21 8.36 33.60
C LEU A 85 12.53 9.11 32.44
N MET A 86 12.26 10.40 32.60
CA MET A 86 11.70 11.25 31.55
C MET A 86 12.67 11.39 30.37
N ASN A 87 13.96 11.58 30.65
CA ASN A 87 14.98 11.66 29.60
C ASN A 87 15.10 10.34 28.83
N ASN A 88 15.07 9.20 29.53
CA ASN A 88 15.11 7.88 28.91
C ASN A 88 13.89 7.64 28.00
N ILE A 89 12.69 7.99 28.47
CA ILE A 89 11.47 7.90 27.64
C ILE A 89 11.59 8.82 26.41
N SER A 90 12.06 10.06 26.58
CA SER A 90 12.25 11.00 25.48
C SER A 90 13.22 10.45 24.42
N LEU A 91 14.35 9.89 24.86
CA LEU A 91 15.34 9.26 23.98
C LEU A 91 14.74 8.05 23.25
N ASP A 92 14.00 7.20 23.93
CA ASP A 92 13.42 6.00 23.32
C ASP A 92 12.30 6.34 22.33
N VAL A 93 11.46 7.33 22.63
CA VAL A 93 10.47 7.86 21.69
C VAL A 93 11.16 8.46 20.46
N SER A 94 12.24 9.21 20.64
CA SER A 94 13.01 9.79 19.52
C SER A 94 13.66 8.71 18.64
N LYS A 95 14.23 7.65 19.26
CA LYS A 95 14.76 6.49 18.51
C LYS A 95 13.65 5.78 17.74
N PHE A 96 12.49 5.60 18.37
CA PHE A 96 11.34 4.97 17.73
C PHE A 96 10.85 5.78 16.53
N ASP A 97 10.71 7.10 16.68
CA ASP A 97 10.32 8.01 15.60
C ASP A 97 11.31 7.97 14.42
N THR A 98 12.60 7.99 14.72
CA THR A 98 13.67 7.87 13.71
C THR A 98 13.58 6.52 12.99
N THR A 99 13.39 5.43 13.73
CA THR A 99 13.26 4.08 13.16
C THR A 99 12.02 3.99 12.29
N LEU A 100 10.89 4.54 12.74
CA LEU A 100 9.63 4.54 12.00
C LEU A 100 9.80 5.31 10.68
N THR A 101 10.40 6.50 10.73
CA THR A 101 10.69 7.31 9.54
C THR A 101 11.56 6.54 8.54
N HIS A 102 12.64 5.90 9.01
CA HIS A 102 13.50 5.09 8.16
C HIS A 102 12.74 3.88 7.54
N THR A 103 11.92 3.18 8.32
CA THR A 103 11.11 2.07 7.78
C THR A 103 10.10 2.54 6.74
N LEU A 104 9.50 3.72 6.93
CA LEU A 104 8.57 4.32 5.99
C LEU A 104 9.30 4.65 4.67
N GLU A 105 10.48 5.27 4.74
CA GLU A 105 11.31 5.56 3.58
C GLU A 105 11.73 4.28 2.83
N SER A 106 12.16 3.25 3.55
CA SER A 106 12.47 1.93 2.99
C SER A 106 11.24 1.31 2.31
N PHE A 107 10.05 1.44 2.90
CA PHE A 107 8.82 0.94 2.30
C PHE A 107 8.44 1.69 1.02
N LEU A 108 8.56 3.02 1.01
CA LEU A 108 8.31 3.83 -0.17
C LEU A 108 9.28 3.54 -1.31
N SER A 109 10.57 3.36 -0.99
CA SER A 109 11.59 2.99 -1.99
C SER A 109 11.30 1.59 -2.57
N SER A 110 10.93 0.63 -1.73
CA SER A 110 10.53 -0.72 -2.15
C SER A 110 9.26 -0.70 -3.02
N SER A 111 8.25 0.07 -2.63
CA SER A 111 7.02 0.27 -3.42
C SER A 111 7.33 0.88 -4.79
N THR A 112 8.20 1.89 -4.84
CA THR A 112 8.64 2.52 -6.08
C THR A 112 9.42 1.54 -6.97
N ALA A 113 10.30 0.73 -6.38
CA ALA A 113 11.03 -0.31 -7.09
C ALA A 113 10.08 -1.39 -7.65
N ALA A 114 9.12 -1.85 -6.85
CA ALA A 114 8.11 -2.80 -7.28
C ALA A 114 7.27 -2.24 -8.44
N GLN A 115 6.90 -0.96 -8.40
CA GLN A 115 6.16 -0.30 -9.48
C GLN A 115 6.97 -0.23 -10.78
N LYS A 116 8.28 0.07 -10.70
CA LYS A 116 9.19 0.03 -11.85
C LYS A 116 9.32 -1.38 -12.43
N VAL A 117 9.44 -2.40 -11.59
CA VAL A 117 9.48 -3.79 -12.04
C VAL A 117 8.16 -4.21 -12.69
N LEU A 118 7.02 -3.77 -12.14
CA LEU A 118 5.70 -4.08 -12.69
C LEU A 118 5.50 -3.44 -14.07
N SER A 119 5.88 -2.18 -14.26
CA SER A 119 5.80 -1.52 -15.57
C SER A 119 6.72 -2.21 -16.58
N HIS A 120 7.94 -2.56 -16.17
CA HIS A 120 8.86 -3.33 -17.01
C HIS A 120 8.29 -4.71 -17.42
N LYS A 121 7.67 -5.42 -16.47
CA LYS A 121 7.00 -6.70 -16.73
C LYS A 121 5.85 -6.57 -17.72
N LYS A 122 5.03 -5.51 -17.61
CA LYS A 122 3.94 -5.23 -18.56
C LYS A 122 4.49 -5.02 -19.97
N ARG A 123 5.53 -4.21 -20.13
CA ARG A 123 6.20 -3.97 -21.41
C ARG A 123 6.76 -5.26 -22.01
N LEU A 124 7.46 -6.07 -21.21
CA LEU A 124 7.99 -7.36 -21.68
C LEU A 124 6.89 -8.33 -22.12
N ASN A 125 5.74 -8.34 -21.44
CA ASN A 125 4.62 -9.20 -21.82
C ASN A 125 4.00 -8.77 -23.15
N LEU A 126 3.87 -7.46 -23.38
CA LEU A 126 3.42 -6.92 -24.66
C LEU A 126 4.37 -7.32 -25.79
N LEU A 127 5.68 -7.16 -25.58
CA LEU A 127 6.70 -7.58 -26.54
C LEU A 127 6.66 -9.10 -26.81
N LYS A 128 6.51 -9.92 -25.76
CA LYS A 128 6.38 -11.37 -25.88
C LYS A 128 5.15 -11.76 -26.72
N ASN A 129 4.02 -11.10 -26.50
CA ASN A 129 2.80 -11.36 -27.26
C ASN A 129 2.96 -10.96 -28.73
N LYS A 130 3.58 -9.80 -29.01
CA LYS A 130 3.95 -9.38 -30.38
C LYS A 130 4.85 -10.42 -31.06
N MET A 131 5.89 -10.90 -30.38
CA MET A 131 6.81 -11.91 -30.92
C MET A 131 6.10 -13.24 -31.21
N LYS A 132 5.21 -13.69 -30.32
CA LYS A 132 4.38 -14.89 -30.56
C LYS A 132 3.49 -14.74 -31.80
N LEU A 133 2.87 -13.57 -31.99
CA LEU A 133 2.06 -13.29 -33.17
C LEU A 133 2.89 -13.29 -34.46
N ILE A 134 4.10 -12.72 -34.42
CA ILE A 134 5.02 -12.72 -35.57
C ILE A 134 5.45 -14.15 -35.91
N LEU A 135 5.75 -14.98 -34.90
CA LEU A 135 6.14 -16.38 -35.10
C LEU A 135 4.96 -17.21 -35.64
N LEU A 136 3.76 -17.03 -35.09
CA LEU A 136 2.54 -17.65 -35.60
C LEU A 136 2.28 -17.25 -37.06
N LEU A 137 2.44 -15.96 -37.39
CA LEU A 137 2.27 -15.48 -38.77
C LEU A 137 3.27 -16.14 -39.71
N HIS A 138 4.53 -16.28 -39.29
CA HIS A 138 5.56 -16.95 -40.08
C HIS A 138 5.26 -18.44 -40.31
N ASP A 139 4.81 -19.15 -39.27
CA ASP A 139 4.40 -20.56 -39.35
C ASP A 139 3.20 -20.75 -40.28
N GLN A 140 2.20 -19.86 -40.19
CA GLN A 140 1.06 -19.85 -41.10
C GLN A 140 1.47 -19.56 -42.55
N CYS A 141 2.39 -18.63 -42.79
CA CYS A 141 2.93 -18.38 -44.13
C CYS A 141 3.67 -19.62 -44.67
N THR A 142 4.46 -20.28 -43.83
CA THR A 142 5.20 -21.49 -44.24
C THR A 142 4.27 -22.65 -44.53
N SER A 143 3.24 -22.85 -43.69
CA SER A 143 2.19 -23.83 -43.94
C SER A 143 1.45 -23.54 -45.24
N PHE A 144 1.19 -22.26 -45.53
CA PHE A 144 0.58 -21.84 -46.79
C PHE A 144 1.46 -22.20 -47.99
N ASP A 145 2.75 -21.88 -47.95
CA ASP A 145 3.70 -22.21 -49.03
C ASP A 145 3.75 -23.71 -49.28
N THR A 146 3.83 -24.53 -48.21
CA THR A 146 3.87 -25.99 -48.35
C THR A 146 2.59 -26.54 -48.97
N LEU A 147 1.44 -25.97 -48.62
CA LEU A 147 0.15 -26.41 -49.15
C LEU A 147 -0.08 -25.91 -50.58
N LEU A 148 0.47 -24.74 -50.93
CA LEU A 148 0.45 -24.22 -52.29
C LEU A 148 1.32 -25.07 -53.23
N GLY A 149 2.52 -25.46 -52.78
CA GLY A 149 3.47 -26.28 -53.53
C GLY A 149 3.07 -27.76 -53.73
N LEU A 150 1.99 -28.23 -53.09
CA LEU A 150 1.39 -29.52 -53.41
C LEU A 150 0.66 -29.43 -54.75
N ASP A 151 1.16 -30.14 -55.75
CA ASP A 151 0.84 -29.97 -57.18
C ASP A 151 -0.67 -29.92 -57.51
N VAL A 152 -1.04 -29.03 -58.44
CA VAL A 152 -2.42 -28.90 -58.99
C VAL A 152 -2.69 -29.98 -60.05
N GLY A 153 -1.63 -30.55 -60.63
CA GLY A 153 -1.68 -31.37 -61.83
C GLY A 153 -2.33 -32.76 -61.70
N ASP A 154 -2.65 -33.25 -60.50
CA ASP A 154 -3.09 -34.65 -60.32
C ASP A 154 -4.25 -34.84 -59.31
N VAL A 155 -5.07 -33.80 -59.11
CA VAL A 155 -5.98 -33.72 -57.96
C VAL A 155 -7.45 -33.70 -58.38
N LYS A 156 -8.22 -34.70 -57.91
CA LYS A 156 -9.68 -34.78 -58.05
C LYS A 156 -10.36 -33.47 -57.59
N ALA A 157 -11.43 -33.06 -58.27
CA ALA A 157 -12.17 -31.81 -57.99
C ALA A 157 -12.53 -31.60 -56.49
N ASP A 158 -12.88 -32.67 -55.78
CA ASP A 158 -13.22 -32.63 -54.35
C ASP A 158 -12.02 -32.30 -53.43
N ARG A 159 -10.82 -32.76 -53.81
CA ARG A 159 -9.57 -32.43 -53.11
C ARG A 159 -9.12 -31.00 -53.40
N LEU A 160 -9.39 -30.47 -54.60
CA LEU A 160 -9.16 -29.06 -54.92
C LEU A 160 -10.09 -28.13 -54.14
N VAL A 161 -11.35 -28.54 -53.95
CA VAL A 161 -12.35 -27.84 -53.13
C VAL A 161 -11.89 -27.72 -51.66
N THR A 162 -11.43 -28.81 -51.07
CA THR A 162 -10.92 -28.82 -49.68
C THR A 162 -9.60 -28.05 -49.54
N LYS A 163 -8.69 -28.16 -50.51
CA LYS A 163 -7.45 -27.37 -50.60
C LYS A 163 -7.74 -25.87 -50.71
N LEU A 164 -8.69 -25.48 -51.55
CA LEU A 164 -9.08 -24.08 -51.73
C LEU A 164 -9.72 -23.50 -50.45
N SER A 165 -10.57 -24.27 -49.75
CA SER A 165 -11.17 -23.86 -48.48
C SER A 165 -10.13 -23.61 -47.39
N THR A 166 -9.15 -24.52 -47.28
CA THR A 166 -8.07 -24.43 -46.29
C THR A 166 -7.11 -23.28 -46.61
N LEU A 167 -6.73 -23.07 -47.88
CA LEU A 167 -5.95 -21.91 -48.32
C LEU A 167 -6.67 -20.59 -48.03
N ALA A 168 -7.96 -20.50 -48.34
CA ALA A 168 -8.74 -19.29 -48.10
C ALA A 168 -8.81 -18.95 -46.61
N THR A 169 -9.03 -19.97 -45.76
CA THR A 169 -9.07 -19.79 -44.29
C THR A 169 -7.71 -19.33 -43.76
N LEU A 170 -6.62 -19.95 -44.22
CA LEU A 170 -5.26 -19.59 -43.84
C LEU A 170 -4.89 -18.18 -44.31
N PHE A 171 -5.25 -17.82 -45.55
CA PHE A 171 -5.02 -16.48 -46.11
C PHE A 171 -5.75 -15.39 -45.32
N LEU A 172 -7.00 -15.64 -44.90
CA LEU A 172 -7.76 -14.71 -44.07
C LEU A 172 -7.14 -14.57 -42.67
N SER A 173 -6.68 -15.67 -42.06
CA SER A 173 -5.95 -15.64 -40.79
C SER A 173 -4.66 -14.83 -40.90
N VAL A 174 -3.83 -15.11 -41.91
CA VAL A 174 -2.58 -14.38 -42.21
C VAL A 174 -2.87 -12.89 -42.42
N SER A 175 -3.89 -12.55 -43.20
CA SER A 175 -4.28 -11.17 -43.46
C SER A 175 -4.75 -10.44 -42.19
N LYS A 176 -5.51 -11.13 -41.33
CA LYS A 176 -5.99 -10.57 -40.05
C LYS A 176 -4.85 -10.36 -39.05
N ILE A 177 -3.97 -11.34 -38.88
CA ILE A 177 -2.80 -11.22 -37.98
C ILE A 177 -1.85 -10.14 -38.50
N PHE A 178 -1.63 -10.06 -39.81
CA PHE A 178 -0.83 -9.01 -40.42
C PHE A 178 -1.43 -7.62 -40.19
N ALA A 179 -2.76 -7.45 -40.31
CA ALA A 179 -3.43 -6.18 -40.03
C ALA A 179 -3.27 -5.76 -38.56
N ILE A 180 -3.47 -6.69 -37.61
CA ILE A 180 -3.27 -6.44 -36.16
C ILE A 180 -1.83 -6.02 -35.87
N LEU A 181 -0.85 -6.69 -36.49
CA LEU A 181 0.56 -6.32 -36.32
C LEU A 181 0.86 -4.94 -36.90
N MET A 182 0.32 -4.61 -38.08
CA MET A 182 0.50 -3.29 -38.71
C MET A 182 -0.17 -2.15 -37.92
N GLU A 183 -1.33 -2.38 -37.32
CA GLU A 183 -2.01 -1.39 -36.46
C GLU A 183 -1.23 -1.16 -35.16
N SER A 184 -0.64 -2.23 -34.59
CA SER A 184 0.18 -2.15 -33.37
C SER A 184 1.56 -1.51 -33.54
N VAL A 185 1.94 -1.16 -34.77
CA VAL A 185 3.23 -0.51 -35.14
C VAL A 185 3.12 1.02 -35.09
N GLY A 186 1.91 1.60 -34.99
CA GLY A 186 1.70 3.05 -34.98
C GLY A 186 2.19 3.79 -33.72
N GLU A 187 2.54 3.09 -32.65
CA GLU A 187 2.91 3.69 -31.37
C GLU A 187 4.36 3.35 -30.98
N THR A 188 5.30 4.17 -31.45
CA THR A 188 6.60 4.49 -30.79
C THR A 188 7.56 3.36 -30.38
N GLU A 189 7.29 2.09 -30.68
CA GLU A 189 8.17 0.95 -30.40
C GLU A 189 8.94 0.52 -31.66
N GLU A 190 10.24 0.30 -31.50
CA GLU A 190 11.13 -0.22 -32.54
C GLU A 190 10.51 -1.43 -33.25
N ILE A 191 10.28 -1.29 -34.56
CA ILE A 191 9.72 -2.35 -35.40
C ILE A 191 10.71 -3.51 -35.38
N CYS A 192 10.23 -4.71 -35.05
CA CYS A 192 11.05 -5.92 -35.08
C CYS A 192 11.68 -6.09 -36.47
N VAL A 193 13.01 -6.07 -36.55
CA VAL A 193 13.76 -6.18 -37.82
C VAL A 193 13.38 -7.45 -38.59
N PHE A 194 13.09 -8.55 -37.89
CA PHE A 194 12.61 -9.79 -38.49
C PHE A 194 11.23 -9.63 -39.14
N PHE A 195 10.32 -8.89 -38.49
CA PHE A 195 9.00 -8.64 -39.08
C PHE A 195 9.11 -7.84 -40.38
N ASP A 196 9.85 -6.74 -40.38
CA ASP A 196 9.94 -5.86 -41.55
C ASP A 196 10.77 -6.47 -42.69
N LYS A 197 11.86 -7.18 -42.38
CA LYS A 197 12.75 -7.76 -43.41
C LYS A 197 12.37 -9.16 -43.89
N MET A 198 11.71 -9.97 -43.07
CA MET A 198 11.40 -11.36 -43.42
C MET A 198 9.90 -11.61 -43.56
N VAL A 199 9.12 -11.32 -42.51
CA VAL A 199 7.70 -11.72 -42.47
C VAL A 199 6.83 -10.88 -43.38
N LYS A 200 7.02 -9.56 -43.40
CA LYS A 200 6.25 -8.65 -44.26
C LYS A 200 6.48 -8.91 -45.76
N PRO A 201 7.72 -9.05 -46.26
CA PRO A 201 7.95 -9.47 -47.65
C PRO A 201 7.34 -10.83 -47.97
N LYS A 202 7.42 -11.79 -47.03
CA LYS A 202 6.82 -13.12 -47.20
C LYS A 202 5.29 -13.04 -47.33
N VAL A 203 4.61 -12.26 -46.49
CA VAL A 203 3.16 -12.02 -46.60
C VAL A 203 2.78 -11.35 -47.92
N MET A 204 3.58 -10.40 -48.42
CA MET A 204 3.31 -9.76 -49.71
C MET A 204 3.51 -10.73 -50.88
N THR A 205 4.53 -11.58 -50.81
CA THR A 205 4.78 -12.64 -51.80
C THR A 205 3.62 -13.64 -51.81
N LEU A 206 3.19 -14.10 -50.65
CA LEU A 206 2.05 -14.99 -50.48
C LEU A 206 0.75 -14.41 -51.06
N LYS A 207 0.51 -13.11 -50.90
CA LYS A 207 -0.65 -12.43 -51.52
C LYS A 207 -0.62 -12.49 -53.05
N LEU A 208 0.56 -12.37 -53.66
CA LEU A 208 0.74 -12.46 -55.11
C LEU A 208 0.61 -13.92 -55.59
N GLU A 209 1.23 -14.85 -54.89
CA GLU A 209 1.17 -16.29 -55.21
C GLU A 209 -0.26 -16.83 -55.09
N PHE A 210 -0.99 -16.46 -54.03
CA PHE A 210 -2.37 -16.86 -53.88
C PHE A 210 -3.26 -16.28 -54.99
N LYS A 211 -3.01 -15.04 -55.39
CA LYS A 211 -3.71 -14.44 -56.54
C LYS A 211 -3.43 -15.22 -57.82
N SER A 212 -2.17 -15.52 -58.10
CA SER A 212 -1.77 -16.32 -59.26
C SER A 212 -2.42 -17.69 -59.28
N TYR A 213 -2.50 -18.35 -58.12
CA TYR A 213 -3.17 -19.63 -57.95
C TYR A 213 -4.68 -19.56 -58.21
N LEU A 214 -5.35 -18.51 -57.73
CA LEU A 214 -6.78 -18.29 -58.02
C LEU A 214 -7.02 -18.01 -59.50
N ASP A 215 -6.15 -17.24 -60.15
CA ASP A 215 -6.23 -16.95 -61.59
C ASP A 215 -6.02 -18.22 -62.44
N GLU A 216 -5.08 -19.09 -62.05
CA GLU A 216 -4.84 -20.39 -62.69
C GLU A 216 -6.03 -21.36 -62.51
N LEU A 217 -6.55 -21.48 -61.28
CA LEU A 217 -7.75 -22.29 -61.02
C LEU A 217 -8.97 -21.76 -61.77
N LEU A 218 -9.11 -20.43 -61.90
CA LEU A 218 -10.19 -19.82 -62.67
C LEU A 218 -10.07 -20.17 -64.17
N ALA A 219 -8.86 -20.17 -64.72
CA ALA A 219 -8.63 -20.61 -66.11
C ALA A 219 -9.00 -22.09 -66.31
N VAL A 220 -8.62 -22.98 -65.39
CA VAL A 220 -8.97 -24.41 -65.44
C VAL A 220 -10.48 -24.64 -65.31
N CYS A 221 -11.14 -24.00 -64.33
CA CYS A 221 -12.58 -24.16 -64.10
C CYS A 221 -13.44 -23.58 -65.24
N THR A 222 -12.93 -22.58 -65.97
CA THR A 222 -13.65 -21.98 -67.12
C THR A 222 -13.40 -22.69 -68.45
N ALA A 223 -12.45 -23.63 -68.50
CA ALA A 223 -12.21 -24.53 -69.62
C ALA A 223 -13.09 -25.79 -69.54
N ASP A 224 -13.37 -26.30 -68.33
CA ASP A 224 -14.28 -27.43 -68.10
C ASP A 224 -15.31 -27.13 -67.00
N THR A 225 -16.38 -26.45 -67.41
CA THR A 225 -17.44 -25.99 -66.50
C THR A 225 -18.33 -27.13 -65.98
N VAL A 226 -18.33 -28.29 -66.65
CA VAL A 226 -19.23 -29.42 -66.31
C VAL A 226 -18.66 -30.22 -65.14
N THR A 227 -17.35 -30.45 -65.13
CA THR A 227 -16.67 -31.22 -64.07
C THR A 227 -16.38 -30.39 -62.82
N TYR A 228 -16.13 -29.08 -62.98
CA TYR A 228 -15.65 -28.19 -61.91
C TYR A 228 -16.68 -27.15 -61.43
N GLY A 229 -17.96 -27.27 -61.77
CA GLY A 229 -19.00 -26.29 -61.42
C GLY A 229 -19.11 -25.98 -59.91
N HIS A 230 -18.96 -26.98 -59.04
CA HIS A 230 -18.93 -26.79 -57.59
C HIS A 230 -17.68 -26.03 -57.12
N LEU A 231 -16.52 -26.34 -57.71
CA LEU A 231 -15.25 -25.65 -57.43
C LEU A 231 -15.31 -24.18 -57.88
N LEU A 232 -15.95 -23.89 -59.01
CA LEU A 232 -16.14 -22.54 -59.54
C LEU A 232 -16.96 -21.66 -58.57
N LEU A 233 -18.06 -22.19 -58.02
CA LEU A 233 -18.90 -21.46 -57.05
C LEU A 233 -18.12 -21.14 -55.77
N GLN A 234 -17.33 -22.09 -55.27
CA GLN A 234 -16.51 -21.89 -54.09
C GLN A 234 -15.35 -20.93 -54.35
N LEU A 235 -14.75 -20.96 -55.55
CA LEU A 235 -13.73 -20.02 -55.99
C LEU A 235 -14.27 -18.60 -56.06
N LEU A 236 -15.48 -18.41 -56.59
CA LEU A 236 -16.16 -17.11 -56.58
C LEU A 236 -16.45 -16.60 -55.17
N HIS A 237 -16.85 -17.50 -54.24
CA HIS A 237 -17.01 -17.15 -52.84
C HIS A 237 -15.68 -16.71 -52.21
N VAL A 238 -14.60 -17.45 -52.44
CA VAL A 238 -13.25 -17.11 -51.94
C VAL A 238 -12.77 -15.79 -52.53
N LEU A 239 -12.95 -15.53 -53.83
CA LEU A 239 -12.59 -14.27 -54.49
C LEU A 239 -13.37 -13.07 -53.92
N ARG A 240 -14.64 -13.27 -53.58
CA ARG A 240 -15.46 -12.25 -52.91
C ARG A 240 -14.94 -11.95 -51.50
N VAL A 241 -14.65 -12.98 -50.70
CA VAL A 241 -14.22 -12.83 -49.31
C VAL A 241 -12.79 -12.29 -49.20
N THR A 242 -11.93 -12.57 -50.19
CA THR A 242 -10.54 -12.11 -50.24
C THR A 242 -10.38 -10.73 -50.88
N GLY A 243 -11.47 -10.13 -51.40
CA GLY A 243 -11.49 -8.79 -51.98
C GLY A 243 -10.83 -8.67 -53.36
N GLN A 244 -10.49 -9.79 -54.01
CA GLN A 244 -9.81 -9.82 -55.32
C GLN A 244 -10.78 -9.80 -56.51
N THR A 245 -11.85 -8.99 -56.43
CA THR A 245 -12.97 -9.00 -57.40
C THR A 245 -12.67 -8.31 -58.73
N SER A 246 -11.63 -7.48 -58.83
CA SER A 246 -11.37 -6.68 -60.04
C SER A 246 -10.88 -7.50 -61.24
N ALA A 247 -10.17 -8.61 -61.00
CA ALA A 247 -9.67 -9.49 -62.06
C ALA A 247 -10.80 -10.30 -62.72
N VAL A 248 -11.75 -10.76 -61.90
CA VAL A 248 -12.88 -11.61 -62.32
C VAL A 248 -13.81 -10.87 -63.30
N LEU A 249 -14.12 -9.59 -63.02
CA LEU A 249 -14.95 -8.77 -63.89
C LEU A 249 -14.30 -8.49 -65.25
N SER A 250 -12.97 -8.41 -65.30
CA SER A 250 -12.25 -8.17 -66.56
C SER A 250 -12.21 -9.41 -67.48
N ASN A 251 -12.19 -10.61 -66.88
CA ASN A 251 -12.17 -11.88 -67.64
C ASN A 251 -13.57 -12.35 -68.06
N ILE A 252 -14.62 -12.04 -67.29
CA ILE A 252 -16.01 -12.30 -67.69
C ILE A 252 -16.42 -11.33 -68.82
N LYS A 253 -16.03 -10.06 -68.77
CA LYS A 253 -16.37 -9.05 -69.78
C LYS A 253 -15.63 -9.21 -71.12
N LYS A 254 -14.59 -10.05 -71.19
CA LYS A 254 -13.89 -10.40 -72.44
C LYS A 254 -14.56 -11.54 -73.22
N ARG A 255 -15.63 -12.13 -72.68
CA ARG A 255 -16.31 -13.31 -73.23
C ARG A 255 -17.77 -13.05 -73.67
N ASP A 256 -18.24 -11.81 -73.52
CA ASP A 256 -19.39 -11.23 -74.25
C ASP A 256 -18.87 -10.42 -75.45
#